data_AF-A0A9P8LAF8-F1
#
_entry.id   AF-A0A9P8LAF8-F1
#
_cell.length_a   1.000
_cell.length_b   1.000
_cell.length_c   1.000
_cell.angle_alpha   90.00
_cell.angle_beta   90.00
_cell.angle_gamma   90.00
#
_symmetry.space_group_name_H-M   'P 1'
#
loop_
_entity.id
_entity.type
_entity.pdbx_description
1 polymer ?
#
loop_
_entity_poly.entity_id
_entity_poly.type
_entity_poly.pdbx_seq_one_letter_code
_entity_poly.pdbx_strand_id
1 'polypeptide(L)'
;MAPSIFRRGRAPSPSAENDGNFGLTHLNPALEANASGLGDQQTPFEVDIVAVHGIDGHPFTTWTHQDGVCWIRDFLPDHLPGARIFTFGYESKVAFTLSTGGLGDFARSLLVTLTGIRKSGEERHRSIIFVCHSMGGIVVKKALIIAALEPQHFINIRESTTAILFLGTPHRGSSTTELPKVLANIARIGTCWLTGLMKTELLRSLAKGSKELEEISIAFRNQAASMRIVSFVEQKATPPFSERVRHQT
;
A
#
# COMPACT_ATOMS: atom_id res chain seq x y z
N MET A 1 39.52 5.91 -9.51
CA MET A 1 39.10 4.65 -8.88
C MET A 1 37.72 4.88 -8.27
N ALA A 2 36.67 4.32 -8.85
CA ALA A 2 35.31 4.40 -8.31
C ALA A 2 35.10 3.27 -7.29
N PRO A 3 34.43 3.52 -6.15
CA PRO A 3 34.25 2.49 -5.14
C PRO A 3 33.21 1.46 -5.62
N SER A 4 33.59 0.19 -5.48
CA SER A 4 32.78 -1.00 -5.76
C SER A 4 31.56 -1.04 -4.84
N ILE A 5 30.37 -0.83 -5.42
CA ILE A 5 29.09 -1.07 -4.74
C ILE A 5 28.98 -2.58 -4.51
N PHE A 6 29.01 -2.99 -3.24
CA PHE A 6 28.69 -4.33 -2.79
C PHE A 6 27.29 -4.71 -3.31
N ARG A 7 27.22 -5.57 -4.33
CA ARG A 7 25.97 -6.22 -4.71
C ARG A 7 25.60 -7.20 -3.60
N ARG A 8 24.76 -6.77 -2.64
CA ARG A 8 24.04 -7.72 -1.77
C ARG A 8 23.33 -8.72 -2.70
N GLY A 9 23.47 -10.01 -2.40
CA GLY A 9 22.86 -11.08 -3.17
C GLY A 9 21.37 -10.78 -3.38
N ARG A 10 20.96 -10.68 -4.65
CA ARG A 10 19.57 -10.47 -5.05
C ARG A 10 18.80 -11.69 -4.54
N ALA A 11 17.96 -11.51 -3.52
CA ALA A 11 16.98 -12.53 -3.16
C ALA A 11 16.18 -12.85 -4.43
N PRO A 12 15.94 -14.13 -4.76
CA PRO A 12 15.22 -14.49 -5.97
C PRO A 12 13.90 -13.72 -5.99
N SER A 13 13.58 -13.09 -7.13
CA SER A 13 12.22 -12.65 -7.38
C SER A 13 11.33 -13.86 -7.13
N PRO A 14 10.34 -13.81 -6.22
CA PRO A 14 9.40 -14.91 -6.10
C PRO A 14 8.83 -15.14 -7.50
N SER A 15 9.06 -16.33 -8.04
CA SER A 15 8.43 -16.80 -9.26
C SER A 15 6.93 -16.58 -9.15
N ALA A 16 6.25 -16.50 -10.29
CA ALA A 16 4.78 -16.51 -10.40
C ALA A 16 4.12 -17.81 -9.85
N GLU A 17 4.74 -18.46 -8.87
CA GLU A 17 4.30 -19.70 -8.22
C GLU A 17 3.64 -19.44 -6.86
N ASN A 18 3.58 -18.19 -6.39
CA ASN A 18 2.89 -17.82 -5.15
C ASN A 18 1.48 -17.25 -5.41
N ASP A 19 0.85 -17.67 -6.51
CA ASP A 19 -0.41 -17.16 -7.05
C ASP A 19 -1.65 -17.34 -6.15
N GLY A 20 -1.50 -17.95 -4.95
CA GLY A 20 -2.60 -18.24 -4.04
C GLY A 20 -2.52 -17.63 -2.64
N ASN A 21 -1.40 -17.03 -2.22
CA ASN A 21 -1.22 -16.64 -0.81
C ASN A 21 -1.36 -15.12 -0.61
N PHE A 22 -2.61 -14.65 -0.61
CA PHE A 22 -2.95 -13.29 -0.20
C PHE A 22 -2.78 -13.11 1.32
N GLY A 23 -2.57 -11.87 1.76
CA GLY A 23 -2.23 -11.54 3.14
C GLY A 23 -0.99 -10.67 3.23
N LEU A 24 -0.44 -10.58 4.44
CA LEU A 24 0.67 -9.68 4.75
C LEU A 24 2.01 -10.42 4.63
N THR A 25 2.91 -9.94 3.76
CA THR A 25 4.24 -10.55 3.56
C THR A 25 5.37 -9.59 3.95
N HIS A 26 6.33 -10.06 4.74
CA HIS A 26 7.52 -9.32 5.14
C HIS A 26 8.57 -9.34 4.01
N LEU A 27 9.04 -8.17 3.57
CA LEU A 27 9.93 -8.01 2.41
C LEU A 27 11.42 -7.92 2.78
N ASN A 28 11.78 -7.60 4.02
CA ASN A 28 13.17 -7.46 4.47
C ASN A 28 13.50 -8.22 5.78
N PRO A 29 13.22 -9.54 5.88
CA PRO A 29 13.43 -10.33 7.10
C PRO A 29 14.90 -10.50 7.50
N ALA A 30 15.85 -10.34 6.58
CA ALA A 30 17.27 -10.45 6.91
C ALA A 30 17.74 -9.38 7.92
N LEU A 31 17.04 -8.24 8.02
CA LEU A 31 17.31 -7.25 9.06
C LEU A 31 16.89 -7.75 10.46
N GLU A 32 15.81 -8.55 10.56
CA GLU A 32 15.41 -9.21 11.82
C GLU A 32 16.46 -10.24 12.24
N ALA A 33 16.96 -11.07 11.31
CA ALA A 33 17.93 -12.13 11.59
C ALA A 33 19.33 -11.59 11.97
N ASN A 34 19.77 -10.49 11.36
CA ASN A 34 21.06 -9.87 11.70
C ASN A 34 21.01 -9.14 13.05
N ALA A 35 19.85 -8.61 13.44
CA ALA A 35 19.66 -8.00 14.76
C ALA A 35 19.64 -9.05 15.89
N SER A 36 19.12 -10.26 15.64
CA SER A 36 19.10 -11.34 16.63
C SER A 36 20.42 -12.10 16.80
N GLY A 37 21.41 -11.89 15.92
CA GLY A 37 22.78 -12.46 16.02
C GLY A 37 23.70 -11.74 17.01
N LEU A 38 23.26 -10.62 17.58
CA LEU A 38 23.89 -9.91 18.70
C LEU A 38 22.97 -10.10 19.90
N GLY A 39 23.46 -10.76 20.96
CA GLY A 39 22.65 -11.20 22.10
C GLY A 39 21.70 -10.11 22.64
N ASP A 40 20.45 -10.52 22.89
CA ASP A 40 19.40 -9.81 23.66
C ASP A 40 19.11 -8.33 23.29
N GLN A 41 19.50 -7.86 22.11
CA GLN A 41 19.12 -6.53 21.63
C GLN A 41 17.87 -6.62 20.75
N GLN A 42 16.75 -6.20 21.34
CA GLN A 42 15.49 -5.84 20.70
C GLN A 42 15.72 -5.28 19.28
N THR A 43 15.15 -5.90 18.24
CA THR A 43 15.28 -5.36 16.87
C THR A 43 14.63 -3.97 16.83
N PRO A 44 15.35 -2.85 16.60
CA PRO A 44 14.79 -1.52 16.76
C PRO A 44 14.12 -1.10 15.45
N PHE A 45 13.12 -1.86 15.00
CA PHE A 45 12.25 -1.33 13.96
C PHE A 45 11.43 -0.22 14.59
N GLU A 46 11.63 1.01 14.15
CA GLU A 46 10.90 2.18 14.65
C GLU A 46 9.57 2.37 13.89
N VAL A 47 9.48 1.81 12.69
CA VAL A 47 8.34 1.97 11.79
C VAL A 47 8.06 0.70 10.98
N ASP A 48 6.78 0.38 10.84
CA ASP A 48 6.26 -0.58 9.87
C ASP A 48 5.77 0.19 8.63
N ILE A 49 6.28 -0.18 7.45
CA ILE A 49 5.81 0.34 6.16
C ILE A 49 4.96 -0.73 5.50
N VAL A 50 3.71 -0.43 5.17
CA VAL A 50 2.75 -1.41 4.64
C VAL A 50 2.27 -0.97 3.26
N ALA A 51 2.73 -1.69 2.24
CA ALA A 51 2.41 -1.43 0.84
C ALA A 51 1.15 -2.19 0.40
N VAL A 52 0.10 -1.46 0.00
CA VAL A 52 -1.21 -2.02 -0.38
C VAL A 52 -1.49 -1.77 -1.85
N HIS A 53 -1.57 -2.85 -2.64
CA HIS A 53 -1.76 -2.75 -4.08
C HIS A 53 -3.21 -2.39 -4.47
N GLY A 54 -3.38 -2.01 -5.75
CA GLY A 54 -4.67 -1.67 -6.34
C GLY A 54 -5.36 -2.85 -7.02
N ILE A 55 -6.45 -2.54 -7.72
CA ILE A 55 -7.19 -3.50 -8.57
C ILE A 55 -6.29 -4.08 -9.66
N ASP A 56 -6.42 -5.39 -9.89
CA ASP A 56 -5.66 -6.17 -10.87
C ASP A 56 -4.13 -6.12 -10.65
N GLY A 57 -3.72 -5.58 -9.50
CA GLY A 57 -2.36 -5.61 -9.02
C GLY A 57 -2.08 -6.88 -8.21
N HIS A 58 -0.80 -7.15 -8.02
CA HIS A 58 -0.31 -8.20 -7.13
C HIS A 58 0.59 -7.57 -6.06
N PRO A 59 0.62 -8.10 -4.82
CA PRO A 59 1.46 -7.59 -3.74
C PRO A 59 2.94 -7.41 -4.10
N PHE A 60 3.48 -8.18 -5.05
CA PHE A 60 4.88 -8.04 -5.45
C PHE A 60 5.06 -7.26 -6.76
N THR A 61 4.32 -7.62 -7.81
CA THR A 61 4.55 -7.05 -9.15
C THR A 61 4.12 -5.59 -9.24
N THR A 62 3.17 -5.14 -8.40
CA THR A 62 2.77 -3.72 -8.32
C THR A 62 3.94 -2.80 -8.01
N TRP A 63 4.93 -3.28 -7.25
CA TRP A 63 6.07 -2.49 -6.81
C TRP A 63 7.36 -2.84 -7.56
N THR A 64 7.29 -3.76 -8.52
CA THR A 64 8.45 -4.31 -9.21
C THR A 64 8.51 -3.79 -10.65
N HIS A 65 9.63 -3.17 -11.01
CA HIS A 65 9.90 -2.74 -12.37
C HIS A 65 10.22 -3.94 -13.27
N GLN A 66 10.16 -3.76 -14.60
CA GLN A 66 10.34 -4.84 -15.60
C GLN A 66 11.73 -5.50 -15.55
N ASP A 67 12.73 -4.83 -14.96
CA ASP A 67 14.08 -5.37 -14.71
C ASP A 67 14.19 -6.21 -13.41
N GLY A 68 13.06 -6.44 -12.74
CA GLY A 68 12.94 -7.23 -11.53
C GLY A 68 13.25 -6.47 -10.23
N VAL A 69 13.48 -5.16 -10.29
CA VAL A 69 13.73 -4.34 -9.11
C VAL A 69 12.43 -3.95 -8.42
N CYS A 70 12.26 -4.38 -7.16
CA CYS A 70 11.12 -4.00 -6.32
C CYS A 70 11.51 -2.81 -5.46
N TRP A 71 11.12 -1.59 -5.83
CA TRP A 71 11.68 -0.38 -5.21
C TRP A 71 11.40 -0.27 -3.70
N ILE A 72 10.25 -0.76 -3.24
CA ILE A 72 9.88 -0.78 -1.82
C ILE A 72 10.79 -1.75 -1.04
N ARG A 73 11.23 -2.85 -1.64
CA ARG A 73 12.13 -3.81 -1.01
C ARG A 73 13.60 -3.43 -1.18
N ASP A 74 13.97 -2.98 -2.37
CA ASP A 74 15.37 -2.89 -2.81
C ASP A 74 15.98 -1.51 -2.57
N PHE A 75 15.19 -0.43 -2.47
CA PHE A 75 15.70 0.94 -2.26
C PHE A 75 15.26 1.55 -0.93
N LEU A 76 14.03 1.27 -0.48
CA LEU A 76 13.49 1.88 0.72
C LEU A 76 14.30 1.58 2.00
N PRO A 77 14.83 0.35 2.23
CA PRO A 77 15.66 0.08 3.41
C PRO A 77 16.93 0.93 3.49
N ASP A 78 17.49 1.36 2.36
CA ASP A 78 18.71 2.18 2.34
C ASP A 78 18.41 3.65 2.70
N HIS A 79 17.19 4.11 2.42
CA HIS A 79 16.73 5.46 2.76
C HIS A 79 16.06 5.56 4.13
N LEU A 80 15.51 4.45 4.63
CA LEU A 80 14.87 4.33 5.95
C LEU A 80 15.44 3.10 6.68
N PRO A 81 16.71 3.17 7.16
CA PRO A 81 17.29 2.10 7.95
C PRO A 81 16.45 1.89 9.21
N GLY A 82 16.13 0.63 9.52
CA GLY A 82 15.24 0.30 10.65
C GLY A 82 13.74 0.35 10.31
N ALA A 83 13.35 0.43 9.03
CA ALA A 83 11.97 0.19 8.61
C ALA A 83 11.70 -1.31 8.39
N ARG A 84 10.59 -1.82 8.95
CA ARG A 84 10.06 -3.15 8.67
C ARG A 84 9.05 -3.06 7.54
N ILE A 85 9.30 -3.73 6.42
CA ILE A 85 8.58 -3.44 5.18
C ILE A 85 7.69 -4.61 4.80
N PHE A 86 6.41 -4.34 4.65
CA PHE A 86 5.40 -5.31 4.26
C PHE A 86 4.75 -4.95 2.95
N THR A 87 4.25 -5.97 2.26
CA THR A 87 3.18 -5.79 1.29
C THR A 87 1.97 -6.61 1.68
N PHE A 88 0.78 -6.04 1.48
CA PHE A 88 -0.49 -6.70 1.70
C PHE A 88 -1.15 -7.05 0.37
N GLY A 89 -1.40 -8.34 0.18
CA GLY A 89 -2.12 -8.91 -0.96
C GLY A 89 -3.59 -9.18 -0.65
N TYR A 90 -4.48 -8.92 -1.60
CA TYR A 90 -5.88 -9.35 -1.55
C TYR A 90 -6.41 -9.65 -2.96
N GLU A 91 -7.50 -10.44 -3.05
CA GLU A 91 -8.15 -10.81 -4.32
C GLU A 91 -8.81 -9.57 -4.95
N SER A 92 -8.00 -8.84 -5.71
CA SER A 92 -8.36 -7.52 -6.20
C SER A 92 -9.40 -7.56 -7.33
N LYS A 93 -9.58 -8.72 -7.97
CA LYS A 93 -10.65 -8.97 -8.95
C LYS A 93 -12.03 -9.04 -8.31
N VAL A 94 -12.14 -9.43 -7.04
CA VAL A 94 -13.41 -9.38 -6.29
C VAL A 94 -13.68 -7.95 -5.80
N ALA A 95 -12.62 -7.21 -5.43
CA ALA A 95 -12.71 -5.78 -5.08
C ALA A 95 -13.25 -4.91 -6.22
N PHE A 96 -13.07 -5.37 -7.45
CA PHE A 96 -13.53 -4.73 -8.67
C PHE A 96 -15.04 -4.46 -8.72
N THR A 97 -15.86 -5.28 -8.05
CA THR A 97 -17.31 -5.09 -8.02
C THR A 97 -17.75 -3.94 -7.11
N LEU A 98 -16.82 -3.40 -6.29
CA LEU A 98 -17.09 -2.42 -5.24
C LEU A 98 -18.29 -2.80 -4.34
N SER A 99 -18.64 -4.08 -4.30
CA SER A 99 -19.64 -4.56 -3.37
C SER A 99 -19.12 -4.34 -1.95
N THR A 100 -19.99 -3.77 -1.11
CA THR A 100 -19.66 -3.39 0.28
C THR A 100 -19.10 -4.56 1.10
N GLY A 101 -19.51 -5.79 0.78
CA GLY A 101 -18.96 -7.04 1.33
C GLY A 101 -17.46 -7.18 1.07
N GLY A 102 -17.04 -7.25 -0.20
CA GLY A 102 -15.64 -7.52 -0.55
C GLY A 102 -14.66 -6.47 -0.02
N LEU A 103 -14.97 -5.18 -0.14
CA LEU A 103 -14.10 -4.12 0.36
C LEU A 103 -13.96 -4.14 1.89
N GLY A 104 -15.05 -4.40 2.61
CA GLY A 104 -15.03 -4.55 4.06
C GLY A 104 -14.19 -5.73 4.52
N ASP A 105 -14.27 -6.85 3.80
CA ASP A 105 -13.53 -8.08 4.11
C ASP A 105 -12.03 -7.90 3.91
N PHE A 106 -11.59 -7.25 2.82
CA PHE A 106 -10.18 -6.92 2.62
C PHE A 106 -9.63 -5.96 3.68
N ALA A 107 -10.43 -4.95 4.05
CA ALA A 107 -10.08 -4.02 5.11
C ALA A 107 -9.92 -4.72 6.46
N ARG A 108 -10.84 -5.64 6.81
CA ARG A 108 -10.72 -6.45 8.04
C ARG A 108 -9.54 -7.40 7.99
N SER A 109 -9.30 -8.06 6.86
CA SER A 109 -8.15 -8.95 6.68
C SER A 109 -6.82 -8.21 6.89
N LEU A 110 -6.70 -6.99 6.34
CA LEU A 110 -5.54 -6.12 6.60
C LEU A 110 -5.36 -5.83 8.10
N LEU A 111 -6.43 -5.45 8.81
CA LEU A 111 -6.35 -5.18 10.24
C LEU A 111 -5.97 -6.42 11.06
N VAL A 112 -6.61 -7.56 10.80
CA VAL A 112 -6.35 -8.82 11.51
C VAL A 112 -4.91 -9.28 11.30
N THR A 113 -4.40 -9.23 10.07
CA THR A 113 -3.02 -9.61 9.77
C THR A 113 -2.01 -8.66 10.41
N LEU A 114 -2.25 -7.35 10.39
CA LEU A 114 -1.39 -6.38 11.09
C LEU A 114 -1.39 -6.55 12.60
N THR A 115 -2.55 -6.80 13.21
CA THR A 115 -2.64 -7.10 14.64
C THR A 115 -1.90 -8.39 14.98
N GLY A 116 -2.00 -9.42 14.14
CA GLY A 116 -1.36 -10.72 14.36
C GLY A 116 0.18 -10.67 14.41
N ILE A 117 0.80 -9.74 13.69
CA ILE A 117 2.26 -9.55 13.68
C ILE A 117 2.78 -8.54 14.72
N ARG A 118 1.90 -7.93 15.52
CA ARG A 118 2.24 -6.96 16.58
C ARG A 118 1.93 -7.55 17.96
N LYS A 119 2.81 -8.42 18.44
CA LYS A 119 2.55 -9.23 19.65
C LYS A 119 2.94 -8.48 20.91
N SER A 120 4.12 -7.87 20.94
CA SER A 120 4.66 -7.17 22.11
C SER A 120 4.03 -5.78 22.30
N GLY A 121 4.20 -5.21 23.50
CA GLY A 121 3.77 -3.84 23.79
C GLY A 121 4.43 -2.83 22.85
N GLU A 122 5.73 -2.95 22.60
CA GLU A 122 6.45 -2.05 21.69
C GLU A 122 5.98 -2.19 20.23
N GLU A 123 5.78 -3.42 19.75
CA GLU A 123 5.30 -3.65 18.38
C GLU A 123 3.91 -3.03 18.17
N ARG A 124 3.05 -3.04 19.18
CA ARG A 124 1.70 -2.44 19.13
C ARG A 124 1.70 -0.92 19.07
N HIS A 125 2.75 -0.25 19.53
CA HIS A 125 2.90 1.21 19.50
C HIS A 125 3.86 1.70 18.40
N ARG A 126 4.58 0.80 17.73
CA ARG A 126 5.45 1.12 16.61
C ARG A 126 4.66 1.84 15.52
N SER A 127 5.22 2.91 14.95
CA SER A 127 4.56 3.68 13.89
C SER A 127 4.22 2.82 12.66
N ILE A 128 3.13 3.15 11.97
CA ILE A 128 2.69 2.55 10.72
C ILE A 128 2.61 3.65 9.65
N ILE A 129 3.25 3.38 8.51
CA ILE A 129 3.12 4.17 7.29
C ILE A 129 2.51 3.30 6.20
N PHE A 130 1.37 3.70 5.67
CA PHE A 130 0.76 3.01 4.53
C PHE A 130 1.24 3.61 3.20
N VAL A 131 1.63 2.75 2.25
CA VAL A 131 1.89 3.12 0.85
C VAL A 131 0.83 2.46 -0.01
N CYS A 132 -0.09 3.26 -0.53
CA CYS A 132 -1.32 2.81 -1.13
C CYS A 132 -1.34 3.09 -2.63
N HIS A 133 -1.47 2.07 -3.46
CA HIS A 133 -1.69 2.26 -4.90
C HIS A 133 -3.17 2.12 -5.26
N SER A 134 -3.71 3.09 -5.99
CA SER A 134 -5.06 3.06 -6.55
C SER A 134 -6.11 2.62 -5.51
N MET A 135 -6.86 1.54 -5.75
CA MET A 135 -7.87 0.98 -4.85
C MET A 135 -7.32 0.56 -3.47
N GLY A 136 -6.03 0.23 -3.35
CA GLY A 136 -5.41 -0.08 -2.06
C GLY A 136 -5.57 1.05 -1.04
N GLY A 137 -5.63 2.31 -1.53
CA GLY A 137 -5.91 3.45 -0.66
C GLY A 137 -7.33 3.45 -0.11
N ILE A 138 -8.31 2.96 -0.87
CA ILE A 138 -9.69 2.82 -0.41
C ILE A 138 -9.79 1.70 0.64
N VAL A 139 -9.07 0.59 0.45
CA VAL A 139 -8.97 -0.50 1.44
C VAL A 139 -8.45 0.05 2.76
N VAL A 140 -7.35 0.81 2.74
CA VAL A 140 -6.78 1.42 3.96
C VAL A 140 -7.73 2.43 4.61
N LYS A 141 -8.40 3.28 3.84
CA LYS A 141 -9.43 4.18 4.39
C LYS A 141 -10.53 3.41 5.12
N LYS A 142 -11.05 2.34 4.48
CA LYS A 142 -12.09 1.49 5.08
C LYS A 142 -11.57 0.79 6.33
N ALA A 143 -10.33 0.31 6.34
CA ALA A 143 -9.69 -0.32 7.49
C ALA A 143 -9.60 0.64 8.67
N LEU A 144 -9.17 1.89 8.46
CA LEU A 144 -9.08 2.87 9.55
C LEU A 144 -10.45 3.32 10.08
N ILE A 145 -11.48 3.35 9.24
CA ILE A 145 -12.87 3.54 9.69
C ILE A 145 -13.32 2.37 10.56
N ILE A 146 -13.08 1.13 10.13
CA ILE A 146 -13.42 -0.07 10.93
C ILE A 146 -12.66 -0.06 12.24
N ALA A 147 -11.36 0.29 12.23
CA ALA A 147 -10.56 0.34 13.44
C ALA A 147 -11.05 1.38 14.45
N ALA A 148 -11.67 2.47 13.99
CA ALA A 148 -12.31 3.46 14.85
C ALA A 148 -13.65 2.98 15.41
N LEU A 149 -14.39 2.16 14.66
CA LEU A 149 -15.67 1.59 15.09
C LEU A 149 -15.51 0.36 16.00
N GLU A 150 -14.38 -0.35 15.89
CA GLU A 150 -14.05 -1.56 16.65
C GLU A 150 -12.74 -1.39 17.47
N PRO A 151 -12.64 -0.37 18.34
CA PRO A 151 -11.40 -0.02 19.05
C PRO A 151 -10.87 -1.17 19.92
N GLN A 152 -11.75 -2.00 20.48
CA GLN A 152 -11.37 -3.16 21.29
C GLN A 152 -10.49 -4.17 20.54
N HIS A 153 -10.53 -4.18 19.21
CA HIS A 153 -9.73 -5.08 18.37
C HIS A 153 -8.56 -4.36 17.69
N PHE A 154 -8.74 -3.09 17.31
CA PHE A 154 -7.85 -2.44 16.33
C PHE A 154 -7.34 -1.06 16.74
N ILE A 155 -7.53 -0.64 18.00
CA ILE A 155 -7.08 0.69 18.45
C ILE A 155 -5.58 0.90 18.22
N ASN A 156 -4.76 -0.11 18.50
CA ASN A 156 -3.30 -0.05 18.30
C ASN A 156 -2.93 0.24 16.84
N ILE A 157 -3.67 -0.29 15.86
CA ILE A 157 -3.41 -0.02 14.44
C ILE A 157 -3.80 1.42 14.09
N ARG A 158 -4.96 1.88 14.57
CA ARG A 158 -5.42 3.24 14.34
C ARG A 158 -4.47 4.28 14.93
N GLU A 159 -4.08 4.12 16.19
CA GLU A 159 -3.21 5.07 16.90
C GLU A 159 -1.77 5.03 16.40
N SER A 160 -1.28 3.86 15.99
CA SER A 160 0.05 3.73 15.40
C SER A 160 0.14 4.25 13.97
N THR A 161 -0.97 4.48 13.27
CA THR A 161 -0.95 4.98 11.90
C THR A 161 -0.58 6.47 11.88
N THR A 162 0.66 6.78 11.51
CA THR A 162 1.20 8.15 11.53
C THR A 162 1.19 8.81 10.16
N ALA A 163 1.27 8.03 9.06
CA ALA A 163 1.25 8.58 7.72
C ALA A 163 0.63 7.65 6.67
N ILE A 164 0.09 8.24 5.60
CA ILE A 164 -0.45 7.53 4.44
C ILE A 164 0.02 8.22 3.16
N LEU A 165 0.62 7.43 2.27
CA LEU A 165 0.99 7.81 0.92
C LEU A 165 -0.03 7.24 -0.06
N PHE A 166 -0.78 8.09 -0.76
CA PHE A 166 -1.70 7.66 -1.81
C PHE A 166 -1.07 7.87 -3.19
N LEU A 167 -1.03 6.81 -4.00
CA LEU A 167 -0.51 6.81 -5.37
C LEU A 167 -1.68 6.54 -6.31
N GLY A 168 -2.21 7.60 -6.92
CA GLY A 168 -3.32 7.48 -7.88
C GLY A 168 -4.65 6.96 -7.30
N THR A 169 -4.89 7.07 -5.98
CA THR A 169 -6.12 6.60 -5.34
C THR A 169 -7.35 7.44 -5.75
N PRO A 170 -8.43 6.81 -6.26
CA PRO A 170 -9.65 7.52 -6.65
C PRO A 170 -10.53 7.85 -5.43
N HIS A 171 -10.11 8.83 -4.62
CA HIS A 171 -10.74 9.12 -3.33
C HIS A 171 -12.27 9.31 -3.39
N ARG A 172 -12.80 9.99 -4.40
CA ARG A 172 -14.25 10.29 -4.52
C ARG A 172 -14.94 9.49 -5.63
N GLY A 173 -14.33 8.38 -6.05
CA GLY A 173 -14.69 7.74 -7.31
C GLY A 173 -14.35 8.60 -8.52
N SER A 174 -14.94 8.26 -9.67
CA SER A 174 -14.75 8.99 -10.93
C SER A 174 -16.07 9.49 -11.48
N SER A 175 -16.23 10.81 -11.61
CA SER A 175 -17.18 11.37 -12.58
C SER A 175 -16.71 11.02 -14.00
N THR A 176 -17.62 11.07 -14.98
CA THR A 176 -17.29 10.81 -16.40
C THR A 176 -16.12 11.65 -16.93
N THR A 177 -15.86 12.81 -16.32
CA THR A 177 -14.76 13.73 -16.65
C THR A 177 -13.41 13.35 -16.00
N GLU A 178 -13.40 12.60 -14.91
CA GLU A 178 -12.19 12.20 -14.17
C GLU A 178 -11.74 10.77 -14.52
N LEU A 179 -12.59 10.02 -15.22
CA LEU A 179 -12.32 8.70 -15.82
C LEU A 179 -10.96 8.62 -16.53
N PRO A 180 -10.58 9.57 -17.41
CA PRO A 180 -9.31 9.51 -18.12
C PRO A 180 -8.08 9.62 -17.22
N LYS A 181 -8.19 10.36 -16.10
CA LYS A 181 -7.09 10.53 -15.13
C LYS A 181 -6.90 9.27 -14.28
N VAL A 182 -8.01 8.66 -13.86
CA VAL A 182 -7.98 7.36 -13.17
C VAL A 182 -7.37 6.29 -14.08
N LEU A 183 -7.74 6.27 -15.36
CA LEU A 183 -7.19 5.34 -16.34
C LEU A 183 -5.69 5.57 -16.60
N ALA A 184 -5.26 6.83 -16.66
CA ALA A 184 -3.85 7.19 -16.82
C ALA A 184 -3.01 6.71 -15.62
N ASN A 185 -3.45 7.00 -14.38
CA ASN A 185 -2.77 6.58 -13.15
C ASN A 185 -2.54 5.06 -13.10
N ILE A 186 -3.50 4.29 -13.61
CA ILE A 186 -3.48 2.82 -13.58
C ILE A 186 -2.60 2.24 -14.70
N ALA A 187 -2.55 2.90 -15.86
CA ALA A 187 -1.82 2.41 -17.02
C ALA A 187 -0.30 2.68 -16.98
N ARG A 188 0.16 3.69 -16.21
CA ARG A 188 1.52 4.23 -16.35
C ARG A 188 2.56 3.70 -15.35
N ILE A 189 2.14 3.10 -14.24
CA ILE A 189 3.04 2.59 -13.17
C ILE A 189 3.58 1.17 -13.47
N GLY A 190 3.48 0.69 -14.71
CA GLY A 190 4.11 -0.57 -15.15
C GLY A 190 3.29 -1.85 -14.90
N THR A 191 2.08 -1.75 -14.32
CA THR A 191 1.08 -2.84 -14.31
C THR A 191 0.47 -3.01 -15.71
N CYS A 192 1.23 -3.64 -16.60
CA CYS A 192 0.93 -3.87 -18.02
C CYS A 192 -0.05 -5.05 -18.28
N TRP A 193 -1.16 -5.18 -17.55
CA TRP A 193 -2.08 -6.33 -17.77
C TRP A 193 -3.55 -5.99 -18.01
N LEU A 194 -3.99 -4.75 -17.74
CA LEU A 194 -5.38 -4.38 -18.00
C LEU A 194 -5.67 -4.30 -19.51
N THR A 195 -6.34 -5.33 -20.01
CA THR A 195 -6.94 -5.35 -21.35
C THR A 195 -8.00 -4.24 -21.48
N GLY A 196 -8.29 -3.82 -22.72
CA GLY A 196 -9.23 -2.71 -22.98
C GLY A 196 -10.62 -2.89 -22.35
N LEU A 197 -11.09 -4.14 -22.23
CA LEU A 197 -12.38 -4.46 -21.62
C LEU A 197 -12.37 -4.27 -20.09
N MET A 198 -11.34 -4.75 -19.40
CA MET A 198 -11.24 -4.60 -17.94
C MET A 198 -11.07 -3.14 -17.52
N LYS A 199 -10.43 -2.32 -18.36
CA LYS A 199 -10.39 -0.86 -18.20
C LYS A 199 -11.79 -0.25 -18.20
N THR A 200 -12.64 -0.62 -19.17
CA THR A 200 -14.00 -0.06 -19.26
C THR A 200 -14.89 -0.50 -18.10
N GLU A 201 -14.73 -1.74 -17.66
CA GLU A 201 -15.56 -2.30 -16.60
C GLU A 201 -15.10 -1.79 -15.21
N LEU A 202 -13.79 -1.57 -14.99
CA LEU A 202 -13.27 -0.88 -13.81
C LEU A 202 -13.91 0.49 -13.66
N LEU A 203 -13.89 1.26 -14.74
CA LEU A 203 -14.41 2.62 -14.75
C LEU A 203 -15.92 2.62 -14.53
N ARG A 204 -16.64 1.64 -15.07
CA ARG A 204 -18.07 1.45 -14.80
C ARG A 204 -18.32 1.13 -13.33
N SER A 205 -17.52 0.24 -12.72
CA SER A 205 -17.62 -0.06 -11.30
C SER A 205 -17.31 1.16 -10.43
N LEU A 206 -16.23 1.90 -10.72
CA LEU A 206 -15.87 3.13 -10.01
C LEU A 206 -16.93 4.23 -10.15
N ALA A 207 -17.54 4.37 -11.33
CA ALA A 207 -18.65 5.30 -11.54
C ALA A 207 -19.91 4.85 -10.80
N LYS A 208 -20.21 3.54 -10.80
CA LYS A 208 -21.35 2.96 -10.07
C LYS A 208 -21.18 3.09 -8.55
N GLY A 209 -19.96 2.90 -8.05
CA GLY A 209 -19.60 2.93 -6.64
C GLY A 209 -19.15 4.31 -6.14
N SER A 210 -19.38 5.40 -6.89
CA SER A 210 -18.85 6.72 -6.57
C SER A 210 -19.39 7.26 -5.25
N LYS A 211 -20.65 6.96 -4.93
CA LYS A 211 -21.30 7.36 -3.67
C LYS A 211 -20.63 6.69 -2.47
N GLU A 212 -20.38 5.39 -2.56
CA GLU A 212 -19.73 4.61 -1.51
C GLU A 212 -18.29 5.08 -1.28
N LEU A 213 -17.56 5.37 -2.37
CA LEU A 213 -16.20 5.93 -2.29
C LEU A 213 -16.19 7.32 -1.65
N GLU A 214 -17.18 8.15 -1.99
CA GLU A 214 -17.39 9.45 -1.37
C GLU A 214 -17.69 9.32 0.12
N GLU A 215 -18.62 8.45 0.51
CA GLU A 215 -18.96 8.15 1.91
C GLU A 215 -17.73 7.68 2.70
N ILE A 216 -16.94 6.75 2.15
CA ILE A 216 -15.68 6.29 2.75
C ILE A 216 -14.71 7.46 2.90
N SER A 217 -14.56 8.30 1.88
CA SER A 217 -13.67 9.45 1.96
C SER A 217 -14.12 10.47 3.00
N ILE A 218 -15.43 10.73 3.12
CA ILE A 218 -16.00 11.61 4.12
C ILE A 218 -15.75 11.06 5.52
N ALA A 219 -16.07 9.78 5.76
CA ALA A 219 -15.88 9.13 7.06
C ALA A 219 -14.41 9.05 7.46
N PHE A 220 -13.51 8.81 6.50
CA PHE A 220 -12.07 8.76 6.73
C PHE A 220 -11.49 10.11 7.16
N ARG A 221 -12.05 11.25 6.74
CA ARG A 221 -11.55 12.58 7.18
C ARG A 221 -11.54 12.72 8.70
N ASN A 222 -12.52 12.10 9.39
CA ASN A 222 -12.60 12.12 10.85
C ASN A 222 -11.49 11.28 11.52
N GLN A 223 -10.83 10.40 10.77
CA GLN A 223 -9.70 9.58 11.25
C GLN A 223 -8.35 10.18 10.88
N ALA A 224 -8.29 11.00 9.84
CA ALA A 224 -7.06 11.52 9.26
C ALA A 224 -6.40 12.67 10.04
N ALA A 225 -7.08 13.26 11.04
CA ALA A 225 -6.64 14.51 11.67
C ALA A 225 -5.23 14.47 12.29
N SER A 226 -4.83 13.31 12.82
CA SER A 226 -3.50 13.09 13.42
C SER A 226 -2.49 12.49 12.45
N MET A 227 -2.85 12.27 11.18
CA MET A 227 -2.06 11.52 10.20
C MET A 227 -1.47 12.45 9.15
N ARG A 228 -0.21 12.22 8.77
CA ARG A 228 0.39 12.91 7.62
C ARG A 228 -0.05 12.24 6.33
N ILE A 229 -0.89 12.91 5.54
CA ILE A 229 -1.34 12.41 4.23
C ILE A 229 -0.55 13.07 3.12
N VAL A 230 -0.05 12.25 2.19
CA VAL A 230 0.55 12.73 0.94
C VAL A 230 -0.12 12.00 -0.22
N SER A 231 -0.71 12.75 -1.14
CA SER A 231 -1.35 12.20 -2.33
C SER A 231 -0.59 12.59 -3.59
N PHE A 232 -0.19 11.59 -4.36
CA PHE A 232 0.40 11.74 -5.68
C PHE A 232 -0.66 11.43 -6.74
N VAL A 233 -0.98 12.43 -7.54
CA VAL A 233 -1.87 12.30 -8.70
C VAL A 233 -1.02 12.52 -9.94
N GLU A 234 -1.02 11.56 -10.86
CA GLU A 234 -0.16 11.63 -12.05
C GLU A 234 -0.73 12.66 -13.04
N GLN A 235 0.03 13.71 -13.34
CA GLN A 235 -0.43 14.77 -14.25
C GLN A 235 0.40 14.90 -15.54
N LYS A 236 1.57 14.24 -15.70
CA LYS A 236 2.35 14.08 -16.95
C LYS A 236 3.62 13.23 -16.73
N ALA A 237 4.18 12.62 -17.79
CA ALA A 237 5.47 11.93 -17.75
C ALA A 237 6.62 12.92 -17.50
N THR A 238 7.60 12.52 -16.71
CA THR A 238 8.72 13.39 -16.30
C THR A 238 10.09 12.82 -16.71
N PRO A 239 10.55 13.07 -17.94
CA PRO A 239 11.97 12.97 -18.29
C PRO A 239 12.65 14.34 -18.16
N PRO A 240 13.87 14.53 -17.61
CA PRO A 240 14.75 13.68 -16.80
C PRO A 240 14.95 14.29 -15.39
N PHE A 241 13.82 14.64 -14.73
CA PHE A 241 13.62 15.37 -13.47
C PHE A 241 14.53 16.55 -13.08
N SER A 242 13.95 17.76 -13.05
CA SER A 242 14.41 18.90 -12.25
C SER A 242 13.21 19.70 -11.68
N GLU A 243 12.53 19.13 -10.66
CA GLU A 243 11.46 19.69 -9.78
C GLU A 243 10.12 20.18 -10.41
N ARG A 244 8.93 20.10 -9.76
CA ARG A 244 8.54 19.89 -8.34
C ARG A 244 7.41 18.88 -8.10
N VAL A 245 7.47 18.29 -6.91
CA VAL A 245 6.37 17.61 -6.18
C VAL A 245 5.31 18.64 -5.77
N ARG A 246 4.03 18.41 -6.11
CA ARG A 246 2.92 19.22 -5.58
C ARG A 246 2.28 18.53 -4.38
N HIS A 247 2.42 19.13 -3.22
CA HIS A 247 1.63 18.84 -2.03
C HIS A 247 0.20 19.34 -2.22
N GLN A 248 -0.78 18.47 -1.98
CA GLN A 248 -2.15 18.87 -1.68
C GLN A 248 -2.46 18.37 -0.27
N THR A 249 -2.58 19.31 0.68
CA THR A 249 -3.15 19.12 2.02
C THR A 249 -4.65 18.87 1.95
#